data_AF-A0A958R4L3-F1
#
_entry.id   AF-A0A958R4L3-F1
#
_cell.length_a   1.000
_cell.length_b   1.000
_cell.length_c   1.000
_cell.angle_alpha   90.00
_cell.angle_beta   90.00
_cell.angle_gamma   90.00
#
_symmetry.space_group_name_H-M   'P 1'
#
loop_
_entity.id
_entity.type
_entity.pdbx_description
1 polymer ?
#
loop_
_entity_poly.entity_id
_entity_poly.type
_entity_poly.pdbx_seq_one_letter_code
_entity_poly.pdbx_strand_id
1 'polypeptide(L)' 'MLYETFSNFGMVISTKITRDPETGDSKGHGFVSYDNFNSSDLAISQMNGQYFSGRQIRA' A
#
# COMPACT_ATOMS: atom_id res chain seq x y z
N MET A 1 -3.25 -3.92 -9.16
CA MET A 1 -4.12 -3.82 -7.97
C MET A 1 -3.60 -2.81 -6.93
N LEU A 2 -2.52 -3.07 -6.18
CA LEU A 2 -2.00 -2.04 -5.23
C LEU A 2 -1.59 -0.76 -5.96
N TYR A 3 -0.70 -0.88 -6.95
CA TYR A 3 -0.22 0.28 -7.72
C TYR A 3 -1.38 1.11 -8.26
N GLU A 4 -2.37 0.50 -8.90
CA GLU A 4 -3.54 1.18 -9.45
C GLU A 4 -4.41 1.85 -8.38
N THR A 5 -4.67 1.16 -7.26
CA THR A 5 -5.45 1.73 -6.15
C THR A 5 -4.75 2.95 -5.58
N PHE A 6 -3.45 2.84 -5.34
CA PHE A 6 -2.62 3.89 -4.78
C PHE A 6 -2.31 5.00 -5.79
N SER A 7 -2.31 4.70 -7.10
CA SER A 7 -2.16 5.69 -8.19
C SER A 7 -3.29 6.72 -8.20
N ASN A 8 -4.48 6.39 -7.65
CA ASN A 8 -5.58 7.35 -7.55
C ASN A 8 -5.29 8.49 -6.57
N PHE A 9 -4.37 8.32 -5.62
CA PHE A 9 -3.99 9.36 -4.65
C PHE A 9 -2.79 10.18 -5.12
N GLY A 10 -1.98 9.65 -6.05
CA GLY A 10 -0.83 10.36 -6.60
C GLY A 10 0.15 9.45 -7.34
N MET A 11 1.28 10.02 -7.74
CA MET A 11 2.29 9.29 -8.50
C MET A 11 3.05 8.32 -7.59
N VAL A 12 2.74 7.04 -7.75
CA VAL A 12 3.42 5.95 -7.05
C VAL A 12 4.75 5.68 -7.74
N ILE A 13 5.85 5.84 -7.00
CA ILE A 13 7.21 5.52 -7.46
C ILE A 13 7.45 4.01 -7.35
N SER A 14 7.03 3.39 -6.26
CA SER A 14 7.23 1.95 -6.07
C SER A 14 6.25 1.35 -5.07
N THR A 15 5.86 0.10 -5.28
CA THR A 15 5.10 -0.69 -4.31
C THR A 15 5.85 -1.99 -4.05
N LYS A 16 6.20 -2.25 -2.79
CA LYS A 16 6.89 -3.47 -2.37
C LYS A 16 6.11 -4.18 -1.29
N ILE A 17 5.62 -5.37 -1.56
CA ILE A 17 4.97 -6.20 -0.55
C ILE A 17 6.04 -7.05 0.13
N THR A 18 6.06 -7.04 1.46
CA THR A 18 6.91 -7.94 2.22
C THR A 18 6.28 -9.32 2.18
N ARG A 19 6.93 -10.23 1.47
CA ARG A 19 6.60 -11.65 1.45
C ARG A 19 7.69 -12.40 2.20
N ASP A 20 7.31 -13.45 2.88
CA ASP A 20 8.23 -14.36 3.51
C ASP A 20 9.09 -15.02 2.42
N PRO A 21 10.42 -14.94 2.50
CA PRO A 21 11.29 -15.48 1.46
C PRO A 21 11.34 -17.01 1.47
N GLU A 22 10.97 -17.67 2.57
CA GLU A 22 10.99 -19.13 2.68
C GLU A 22 9.66 -19.76 2.23
N THR A 23 8.52 -19.18 2.63
CA THR A 23 7.19 -19.73 2.29
C THR A 23 6.51 -19.03 1.12
N GLY A 24 6.98 -17.84 0.72
CA GLY A 24 6.32 -16.99 -0.27
C GLY A 24 5.04 -16.32 0.24
N ASP A 25 4.65 -16.56 1.50
CA ASP A 25 3.44 -15.98 2.09
C ASP A 25 3.58 -14.47 2.26
N SER A 26 2.51 -13.73 2.02
CA SER A 26 2.52 -12.30 2.29
C SER A 26 2.50 -12.08 3.80
N LYS A 27 3.49 -11.37 4.35
CA LYS A 27 3.54 -11.03 5.79
C LYS A 27 2.45 -10.04 6.22
N GLY A 28 1.49 -9.74 5.33
CA GLY A 28 0.37 -8.87 5.58
C GLY A 28 0.72 -7.39 5.58
N HIS A 29 1.93 -7.02 5.16
CA HIS A 29 2.37 -5.63 5.09
C HIS A 29 3.23 -5.39 3.84
N GLY A 30 3.24 -4.15 3.39
CA GLY A 30 3.99 -3.69 2.25
C GLY A 30 4.21 -2.19 2.32
N PHE A 31 5.15 -1.71 1.53
CA PHE A 31 5.55 -0.32 1.46
C PHE A 31 5.14 0.26 0.12
N VAL A 32 4.59 1.46 0.14
CA VAL A 32 4.26 2.25 -1.03
C VAL A 32 5.06 3.55 -0.94
N SER A 33 5.83 3.85 -1.98
CA SER A 33 6.61 5.08 -2.11
C SER A 33 5.94 5.98 -3.12
N TYR A 34 5.68 7.22 -2.73
CA TYR A 34 5.16 8.28 -3.59
C TYR A 34 6.25 9.27 -3.97
N ASP A 35 6.01 10.05 -5.01
CA ASP A 35 6.88 11.16 -5.40
C ASP A 35 6.77 12.35 -4.42
N ASN A 36 5.61 12.52 -3.80
CA ASN A 36 5.31 13.65 -2.95
C ASN A 36 4.64 13.24 -1.63
N PHE A 37 4.88 14.04 -0.58
CA PHE A 37 4.36 13.78 0.77
C PHE A 37 2.84 13.91 0.86
N ASN A 38 2.23 14.82 0.10
CA ASN A 38 0.80 15.08 0.14
C ASN A 38 -0.01 13.87 -0.37
N SER A 39 0.44 13.22 -1.43
CA SER A 39 -0.13 11.99 -1.96
C SER A 39 0.06 10.81 -1.00
N SER A 40 1.19 10.73 -0.31
CA SER A 40 1.36 9.71 0.73
C SER A 40 0.41 9.93 1.91
N ASP A 41 0.24 11.18 2.36
CA ASP A 41 -0.67 11.51 3.47
C ASP A 41 -2.13 11.24 3.10
N LEU A 42 -2.56 11.65 1.90
CA LEU A 42 -3.88 11.36 1.35
C LEU A 42 -4.14 9.85 1.26
N ALA A 43 -3.18 9.10 0.73
CA ALA A 43 -3.28 7.65 0.63
C ALA A 43 -3.39 7.00 2.02
N ILE A 44 -2.60 7.46 2.99
CA ILE A 44 -2.68 6.95 4.37
C ILE A 44 -4.05 7.26 4.96
N SER A 45 -4.50 8.51 4.89
CA SER A 45 -5.78 8.94 5.46
C SER A 45 -6.98 8.19 4.84
N GLN A 46 -6.94 7.95 3.53
CA GLN A 46 -8.02 7.28 2.81
C GLN A 46 -7.99 5.76 2.93
N MET A 47 -6.80 5.15 2.97
CA MET A 47 -6.63 3.69 2.99
C MET A 47 -6.51 3.12 4.39
N ASN A 48 -6.11 3.92 5.38
CA ASN A 48 -6.06 3.51 6.78
C ASN A 48 -7.47 3.20 7.28
N GLY A 49 -7.73 1.94 7.60
CA GLY A 49 -9.06 1.46 8.01
C GLY A 49 -9.90 0.88 6.88
N GLN A 50 -9.46 0.96 5.62
CA GLN A 50 -10.15 0.30 4.50
C GLN A 50 -9.90 -1.22 4.54
N TYR A 51 -10.88 -1.99 4.07
CA TYR A 51 -10.73 -3.45 3.94
C TYR A 51 -10.32 -3.81 2.51
N PHE A 52 -9.15 -4.42 2.37
CA PHE A 52 -8.62 -4.92 1.11
C PHE A 52 -8.41 -6.44 1.21
N SER A 53 -9.04 -7.19 0.31
CA SER A 53 -9.02 -8.67 0.31
C SER A 53 -9.36 -9.30 1.66
N GLY A 54 -10.34 -8.73 2.38
CA GLY A 54 -10.79 -9.23 3.68
C GLY A 54 -9.87 -8.87 4.86
N ARG A 55 -8.83 -8.05 4.65
CA ARG A 55 -7.95 -7.54 5.72
C ARG A 55 -7.98 -6.02 5.76
N GLN A 56 -7.99 -5.45 6.96
CA GLN A 56 -7.92 -4.01 7.12
C GLN A 56 -6.50 -3.52 6.79
N ILE A 57 -6.40 -2.54 5.89
CA ILE A 57 -5.16 -1.85 5.59
C ILE A 57 -4.86 -0.88 6.75
N ARG A 58 -3.62 -0.92 7.24
CA ARG A 58 -3.04 0.11 8.10
C ARG A 58 -1.88 0.69 7.30
N ALA A 59 -2.04 1.95 6.92
CA ALA A 59 -1.08 2.71 6.16
C ALA A 59 -0.30 3.64 7.11
#